data_AF-R5DV78-F1
#
_entry.id   AF-R5DV78-F1
#
_cell.length_a   1.000
_cell.length_b   1.000
_cell.length_c   1.000
_cell.angle_alpha   90.00
_cell.angle_beta   90.00
_cell.angle_gamma   90.00
#
_symmetry.space_group_name_H-M   'P 1'
#
loop_
_entity.id
_entity.type
_entity.pdbx_description
1 polymer ?
#
loop_
_entity_poly.entity_id
_entity_poly.type
_entity_poly.pdbx_seq_one_letter_code
_entity_poly.pdbx_strand_id
1 'polypeptide(L)' 'MYLFELITKYIKGKKYKKALDFDPFETGEQDAEFDSENCEHVFLPIDSSEETLACSKCGLVVKREDLKDVNIFKRS' A
#
# COMPACT_ATOMS: atom_id res chain seq x y z
N MET A 1 -20.35 -5.74 28.89
CA MET A 1 -19.13 -6.56 29.09
C MET A 1 -19.50 -8.04 29.04
N TYR A 2 -18.84 -8.79 28.15
CA TYR A 2 -18.89 -10.24 27.88
C TYR A 2 -20.25 -10.89 27.56
N LEU A 3 -21.32 -10.67 28.35
CA LEU A 3 -22.60 -11.38 28.13
C LEU A 3 -23.35 -10.87 26.89
N PHE A 4 -23.39 -9.56 26.68
CA PHE A 4 -23.97 -8.95 25.48
C PHE A 4 -23.18 -9.29 24.20
N GLU A 5 -21.87 -9.53 24.29
CA GLU A 5 -21.05 -9.99 23.16
C GLU A 5 -21.38 -11.43 22.75
N LEU A 6 -21.66 -12.31 23.72
CA LEU A 6 -22.08 -13.69 23.46
C LEU A 6 -23.43 -13.74 22.74
N ILE A 7 -24.39 -12.94 23.19
CA ILE A 7 -25.74 -12.87 22.59
C ILE A 7 -25.65 -12.32 21.15
N THR A 8 -24.89 -11.25 20.93
CA THR A 8 -24.71 -10.66 19.60
C THR A 8 -23.95 -11.58 18.65
N LYS A 9 -22.96 -12.36 19.13
CA LYS A 9 -22.28 -13.41 18.34
C LYS A 9 -23.24 -14.53 17.93
N TYR A 10 -24.11 -14.99 18.82
CA TYR A 10 -25.07 -16.05 18.53
C TYR A 10 -26.10 -15.64 17.46
N ILE A 11 -26.59 -14.39 17.54
CA ILE A 11 -27.55 -13.84 16.55
C ILE A 11 -26.88 -13.55 15.20
N LYS A 12 -25.62 -13.06 15.20
CA LYS A 12 -24.86 -12.76 13.97
C LYS A 12 -24.24 -13.99 13.28
N GLY A 13 -24.11 -15.13 13.96
CA GLY A 13 -23.39 -16.32 13.48
C GLY A 13 -23.91 -16.94 12.18
N LYS A 14 -25.16 -16.64 11.75
CA LYS A 14 -25.71 -17.11 10.48
C LYS A 14 -25.47 -16.18 9.28
N LYS A 15 -25.16 -14.90 9.50
CA LYS A 15 -25.06 -13.89 8.42
C LYS A 15 -23.69 -13.23 8.30
N TYR A 16 -22.81 -13.38 9.28
CA TYR A 16 -21.48 -12.78 9.25
C TYR A 16 -20.39 -13.83 8.96
N LYS A 17 -20.52 -14.52 7.83
CA LYS A 17 -19.30 -14.91 7.11
C LYS A 17 -18.87 -13.67 6.35
N LYS A 18 -18.04 -12.83 6.97
CA LYS A 18 -17.28 -11.85 6.20
C LYS A 18 -16.43 -12.73 5.28
N ALA A 19 -16.77 -12.80 3.99
CA ALA A 19 -15.91 -13.45 3.02
C ALA A 19 -14.57 -12.73 3.15
N LEU A 20 -13.60 -13.40 3.74
CA LEU A 20 -12.20 -12.99 3.71
C LEU A 20 -11.60 -13.52 2.41
N ASP A 21 -12.33 -13.39 1.30
CA ASP A 21 -11.81 -13.62 -0.04
C ASP A 21 -11.10 -12.32 -0.45
N PHE A 22 -10.07 -11.98 0.32
CA PHE A 22 -9.04 -11.07 -0.16
C PHE A 22 -7.88 -11.98 -0.53
N ASP A 23 -7.84 -12.39 -1.80
CA ASP A 23 -6.69 -13.05 -2.36
C ASP A 23 -5.69 -11.96 -2.79
N PRO A 24 -4.52 -11.83 -2.12
CA PRO A 24 -3.49 -10.86 -2.51
C PRO A 24 -2.93 -11.12 -3.92
N PHE A 25 -3.26 -12.27 -4.52
CA PHE A 25 -2.89 -12.69 -5.86
C PHE A 25 -4.09 -12.77 -6.81
N GLU A 26 -5.28 -12.29 -6.41
CA GLU A 26 -6.41 -12.11 -7.33
C GLU A 26 -6.00 -11.05 -8.35
N THR A 27 -5.52 -11.49 -9.52
CA THR A 27 -5.29 -10.67 -10.71
C THR A 27 -6.64 -10.23 -11.28
N GLY A 28 -7.36 -9.43 -10.51
CA GLY A 28 -8.63 -8.85 -10.93
C GLY A 28 -8.37 -7.63 -11.79
N GLU A 29 -8.34 -7.80 -13.11
CA GLU A 29 -8.66 -6.82 -14.18
C GLU A 29 -8.03 -5.40 -14.08
N GLN A 30 -7.10 -5.16 -13.15
CA GLN A 30 -6.40 -3.91 -12.86
C GLN A 30 -4.89 -4.04 -13.07
N ASP A 31 -4.45 -5.10 -13.75
CA ASP A 31 -3.17 -5.11 -14.43
C ASP A 31 -3.29 -4.21 -15.67
N ALA A 32 -3.59 -2.92 -15.43
CA ALA A 32 -3.29 -1.89 -16.39
C ALA A 32 -1.79 -2.01 -16.61
N GLU A 33 -1.42 -2.53 -17.79
CA GLU A 33 -0.08 -2.71 -18.31
C GLU A 33 0.87 -1.69 -17.67
N PHE A 34 1.54 -2.12 -16.60
CA PHE A 34 2.27 -1.21 -15.74
C PHE A 34 3.55 -0.90 -16.51
N ASP A 35 3.51 0.19 -17.28
CA ASP A 35 4.61 0.63 -18.13
C ASP A 35 5.76 1.09 -17.23
N SER A 36 6.57 0.10 -16.82
CA SER A 36 7.74 0.31 -15.97
C SER A 36 8.76 1.23 -16.63
N GLU A 37 8.75 1.34 -17.97
CA GLU A 37 9.66 2.19 -18.73
C GLU A 37 9.28 3.67 -18.60
N ASN A 38 7.97 3.99 -18.52
CA ASN A 38 7.45 5.36 -18.39
C ASN A 38 6.83 5.67 -17.01
N CYS A 39 7.36 5.07 -15.94
CA CYS A 39 6.84 5.33 -14.59
C CYS A 39 7.17 6.76 -14.12
N GLU A 40 6.15 7.56 -13.82
CA GLU A 40 6.30 8.80 -13.05
C GLU A 40 6.61 8.46 -11.58
N HIS A 41 7.90 8.28 -11.28
CA HIS A 41 8.39 7.79 -10.00
C HIS A 41 8.07 8.76 -8.85
N VAL A 42 7.36 8.24 -7.85
CA VAL A 42 7.21 8.87 -6.53
C VAL A 42 7.97 8.02 -5.53
N PHE A 43 9.10 8.53 -5.04
CA PHE A 43 9.98 7.83 -4.10
C PHE A 43 9.58 8.11 -2.65
N LEU A 44 9.42 7.06 -1.86
CA LEU A 44 9.13 7.11 -0.42
C LEU A 44 10.21 6.36 0.36
N PRO A 45 10.55 6.80 1.58
CA PRO A 45 11.53 6.10 2.41
C PRO A 45 11.02 4.73 2.84
N ILE A 46 11.90 3.73 2.75
CA ILE A 46 11.55 2.35 3.14
C ILE A 46 11.73 2.10 4.64
N ASP A 47 12.48 2.96 5.31
CA ASP A 47 12.78 2.89 6.74
C ASP A 47 12.86 4.29 7.34
N SER A 48 13.12 4.36 8.64
CA SER A 48 13.26 5.63 9.35
C SER A 48 14.59 6.37 9.09
N SER A 49 15.55 5.74 8.40
CA SER A 49 16.84 6.39 8.08
C SER A 49 16.70 7.40 6.94
N GLU A 50 15.67 7.22 6.10
CA GLU A 50 15.43 7.99 4.88
C GLU A 50 16.58 7.92 3.84
N GLU A 51 17.56 7.05 4.03
CA GLU A 51 18.70 6.91 3.12
C GLU A 51 18.33 6.15 1.84
N THR A 52 17.44 5.17 1.98
CA THR A 52 16.97 4.32 0.89
C THR A 52 15.51 4.63 0.59
N LEU A 53 15.20 4.86 -0.69
CA LEU A 53 13.85 5.17 -1.14
C LEU A 53 13.39 4.13 -2.16
N ALA A 54 12.09 3.81 -2.13
CA ALA A 54 11.45 2.94 -3.11
C ALA A 54 10.30 3.67 -3.80
N CYS A 55 10.12 3.39 -5.09
CA CYS A 55 8.97 3.91 -5.81
C CYS A 55 7.70 3.21 -5.34
N SER A 56 6.69 3.99 -4.96
CA SER A 56 5.38 3.48 -4.53
C SER A 56 4.57 2.79 -5.64
N LYS A 57 5.00 2.94 -6.90
CA LYS A 57 4.31 2.42 -8.08
C LYS A 57 5.02 1.19 -8.65
N CYS A 58 6.29 1.33 -9.06
CA CYS A 58 7.03 0.27 -9.76
C CYS A 58 8.02 -0.51 -8.87
N GLY A 59 8.24 -0.09 -7.62
CA GLY A 59 9.16 -0.75 -6.70
C GLY A 59 10.66 -0.52 -6.97
N LEU A 60 11.02 0.36 -7.91
CA LEU A 60 12.42 0.75 -8.13
C LEU A 60 13.04 1.30 -6.82
N VAL A 61 14.21 0.77 -6.45
CA VAL A 61 14.93 1.17 -5.23
C VAL A 61 16.15 2.00 -5.61
N VAL A 62 16.30 3.15 -4.95
CA VAL A 62 17.40 4.08 -5.16
C VAL A 62 17.89 4.61 -3.82
N LYS A 63 19.13 5.11 -3.79
CA LYS A 63 19.60 5.87 -2.65
C LYS A 63 19.20 7.33 -2.79
N ARG A 64 18.98 7.99 -1.65
CA ARG A 64 18.64 9.42 -1.61
C ARG A 64 19.74 10.30 -2.21
N GLU A 65 21.01 9.90 -2.06
CA GLU A 65 22.17 10.64 -2.59
C GLU A 65 22.18 10.73 -4.13
N ASP A 66 21.59 9.75 -4.81
CA ASP A 66 21.59 9.66 -6.28
C ASP A 66 20.45 10.50 -6.90
N LEU A 67 19.51 10.99 -6.09
CA LEU A 67 18.37 11.79 -6.54
C LEU A 67 18.70 13.29 -6.45
N LYS A 68 18.36 14.03 -7.50
CA LYS A 68 18.35 15.50 -7.44
C LYS A 68 17.23 15.94 -6.49
N ASP A 69 17.55 16.74 -5.48
CA ASP A 69 16.59 17.31 -4.53
C ASP A 69 15.70 18.35 -5.25
N VAL A 70 14.70 17.88 -6.02
CA VAL A 70 13.68 18.73 -6.62
C VAL A 70 12.60 18.98 -5.56
N ASN A 71 12.96 19.76 -4.54
CA ASN A 71 12.05 20.06 -3.46
C ASN A 71 11.00 21.08 -3.94
N ILE A 72 9.79 20.59 -4.25
CA ILE A 72 8.66 21.41 -4.71
C ILE A 72 8.17 22.44 -3.68
N PHE A 73 8.61 22.35 -2.42
CA PHE A 73 8.26 23.29 -1.35
C PHE A 73 9.33 24.37 -1.12
N LYS A 74 10.54 24.21 -1.67
CA LYS A 74 11.53 25.30 -1.70
C LYS A 74 11.13 26.28 -2.81
N ARG A 75 10.31 27.28 -2.48
CA ARG A 75 10.11 28.47 -3.35
C ARG A 75 11.40 29.30 -3.38
N SER A 76 11.83 29.68 -4.58
CA SER A 76 12.97 30.58 -4.84
C SER A 76 12.77 31.97 -4.27
#